data_AF-A0A495HUD1-F1
#
_entry.id   AF-A0A495HUD1-F1
#
_cell.length_a   1.000
_cell.length_b   1.000
_cell.length_c   1.000
_cell.angle_alpha   90.00
_cell.angle_beta   90.00
_cell.angle_gamma   90.00
#
_symmetry.space_group_name_H-M   'P 1'
#
loop_
_entity.id
_entity.type
_entity.pdbx_description
1 polymer ?
#
loop_
_entity_poly.entity_id
_entity_poly.type
_entity_poly.pdbx_seq_one_letter_code
_entity_poly.pdbx_strand_id
1 'polypeptide(L)' 'MAIYRIKITMADGSRGRYTGIFADGIEAIVQTLADFPEARSVAAMFIRRAAA' A
#
# COMPACT_ATOMS: atom_id res chain seq x y z
N MET A 1 -3.37 14.82 -0.48
CA MET A 1 -2.43 13.80 0.03
C MET A 1 -2.94 13.23 1.35
N ALA A 2 -2.83 11.92 1.53
CA ALA A 2 -3.45 11.14 2.60
C ALA A 2 -2.51 10.00 3.02
N ILE A 3 -2.58 9.58 4.30
CA ILE A 3 -1.80 8.46 4.79
C ILE A 3 -2.50 7.17 4.40
N TYR A 4 -1.78 6.26 3.72
CA TYR A 4 -2.24 4.92 3.42
C TYR A 4 -1.34 3.88 4.09
N ARG A 5 -1.96 2.82 4.61
CA ARG A 5 -1.28 1.59 4.99
C ARG A 5 -1.27 0.65 3.80
N ILE A 6 -0.08 0.26 3.39
CA ILE A 6 0.14 -0.68 2.30
C ILE A 6 0.43 -2.06 2.88
N LYS A 7 -0.18 -3.08 2.29
CA LYS A 7 0.15 -4.49 2.51
C LYS A 7 0.54 -5.11 1.17
N ILE A 8 1.64 -5.84 1.18
CA ILE A 8 2.19 -6.53 0.02
C ILE A 8 2.20 -8.03 0.33
N THR A 9 1.73 -8.85 -0.58
CA THR A 9 1.94 -10.30 -0.56
C THR A 9 2.74 -10.66 -1.80
N MET A 10 3.91 -11.24 -1.61
CA MET A 10 4.79 -11.70 -2.69
C MET A 10 4.32 -13.05 -3.25
N ALA A 11 4.85 -13.45 -4.40
CA ALA A 11 4.51 -14.72 -5.05
C ALA A 11 4.82 -15.95 -4.18
N ASP A 12 5.91 -15.91 -3.41
CA ASP A 12 6.32 -16.95 -2.46
C ASP A 12 5.47 -17.00 -1.17
N GLY A 13 4.51 -16.07 -1.03
CA GLY A 13 3.64 -15.95 0.14
C GLY A 13 4.22 -15.10 1.26
N SER A 14 5.45 -14.60 1.15
CA SER A 14 6.02 -13.63 2.08
C SER A 14 5.22 -12.32 2.05
N ARG A 15 5.22 -11.59 3.17
CA ARG A 15 4.36 -10.42 3.37
C ARG A 15 5.16 -9.21 3.82
N GLY A 16 4.92 -8.08 3.15
CA GLY A 16 5.45 -6.76 3.51
C GLY A 16 4.32 -5.82 3.98
N ARG A 17 4.67 -4.82 4.80
CA ARG A 17 3.76 -3.71 5.09
C ARG A 17 4.54 -2.42 5.31
N TYR A 18 3.98 -1.29 4.89
CA TYR A 18 4.49 0.02 5.24
C TYR A 18 3.37 1.07 5.23
N THR A 19 3.69 2.29 5.63
CA THR A 19 2.80 3.45 5.54
C THR A 19 3.44 4.54 4.71
N GLY A 20 2.67 5.15 3.81
CA GLY A 20 3.13 6.23 2.94
C GLY A 20 2.07 7.30 2.77
N ILE A 21 2.48 8.44 2.22
CA ILE A 21 1.59 9.55 1.87
C ILE A 21 1.41 9.55 0.36
N PHE A 22 0.16 9.44 -0.09
CA PHE A 22 -0.20 9.39 -1.52
C PHE A 22 -1.35 10.37 -1.81
N ALA A 23 -1.55 10.75 -3.06
CA ALA A 23 -2.70 11.55 -3.50
C ALA A 23 -4.01 10.76 -3.28
N ASP A 24 -4.02 9.48 -3.65
CA ASP A 24 -5.14 8.55 -3.47
C ASP A 24 -4.67 7.09 -3.35
N GLY A 25 -5.63 6.17 -3.20
CA GLY A 25 -5.36 4.74 -3.05
C GLY A 25 -4.89 4.04 -4.33
N ILE A 26 -5.22 4.58 -5.51
CA ILE A 26 -4.81 4.02 -6.80
C ILE A 26 -3.33 4.32 -7.02
N GLU A 27 -2.91 5.58 -6.82
CA GLU A 27 -1.50 5.96 -6.87
C GLU A 27 -0.67 5.10 -5.92
N ALA A 28 -1.16 4.90 -4.68
CA ALA A 28 -0.49 4.07 -3.69
C ALA A 28 -0.27 2.63 -4.18
N ILE A 29 -1.27 2.03 -4.84
CA ILE A 29 -1.16 0.67 -5.41
C ILE A 29 -0.19 0.65 -6.60
N VAL A 30 -0.33 1.59 -7.54
CA VAL A 30 0.48 1.62 -8.77
C VAL A 30 1.96 1.81 -8.45
N GLN A 31 2.31 2.75 -7.56
CA GLN A 31 3.70 2.95 -7.14
C GLN A 31 4.25 1.69 -6.43
N THR A 32 3.46 1.10 -5.53
CA THR A 32 3.89 -0.13 -4.85
C THR A 32 4.11 -1.29 -5.84
N LEU A 33 3.25 -1.44 -6.85
CA LEU A 33 3.45 -2.48 -7.88
C LEU A 33 4.66 -2.19 -8.76
N ALA A 34 4.99 -0.92 -9.01
CA ALA A 34 6.20 -0.55 -9.75
C ALA A 34 7.47 -0.89 -8.95
N ASP A 35 7.46 -0.68 -7.63
CA ASP A 35 8.58 -1.02 -6.74
C ASP A 35 8.70 -2.53 -6.50
N PHE A 36 7.57 -3.25 -6.48
CA PHE A 36 7.48 -4.68 -6.23
C PHE A 36 6.73 -5.39 -7.38
N PRO A 37 7.33 -5.49 -8.59
CA PRO A 37 6.66 -6.03 -9.77
C PRO A 37 6.27 -7.50 -9.64
N GLU A 38 6.95 -8.26 -8.77
CA GLU A 38 6.64 -9.67 -8.49
C GLU A 38 5.60 -9.86 -7.37
N ALA A 39 5.02 -8.77 -6.86
CA ALA A 39 3.98 -8.88 -5.84
C ALA A 39 2.75 -9.59 -6.42
N ARG A 40 2.29 -10.64 -5.73
CA ARG A 40 1.05 -11.34 -6.08
C ARG A 40 -0.18 -10.49 -5.81
N SER A 41 -0.14 -9.65 -4.76
CA SER A 41 -1.22 -8.73 -4.43
C SER A 41 -0.71 -7.55 -3.62
N VAL A 42 -1.27 -6.37 -3.88
CA VAL A 42 -1.07 -5.16 -3.09
C VAL A 42 -2.43 -4.63 -2.65
N ALA A 43 -2.53 -4.20 -1.39
CA ALA A 43 -3.71 -3.54 -0.85
C ALA A 43 -3.33 -2.21 -0.19
N ALA A 44 -4.06 -1.14 -0.53
CA ALA A 44 -3.94 0.17 0.09
C ALA A 44 -5.16 0.45 0.98
N MET A 45 -4.92 0.82 2.23
CA MET A 45 -5.96 1.15 3.20
C MET A 45 -5.77 2.59 3.68
N PHE A 46 -6.75 3.45 3.39
CA PHE A 46 -6.74 4.84 3.87
C PHE A 46 -6.77 4.86 5.40
N ILE A 47 -5.80 5.55 6.01
CA ILE A 47 -5.79 5.78 7.45
C ILE A 47 -6.45 7.14 7.71
N ARG A 48 -7.71 7.11 8.14
CA ARG A 48 -8.35 8.28 8.72
C ARG A 48 -7.82 8.47 10.14
N ARG A 49 -7.28 9.64 10.47
CA ARG A 49 -7.08 10.00 11.88
C ARG A 49 -8.45 9.94 12.57
N ALA A 50 -8.55 9.21 13.68
CA ALA A 50 -9.70 9.35 14.56
C ALA A 50 -9.75 10.81 15.03
N ALA A 51 -10.89 11.46 14.87
CA ALA A 51 -11.12 12.74 15.54
C ALA A 51 -11.13 12.45 17.04
N ALA A 52 -10.28 13.16 17.78
CA ALA A 52 -10.16 13.05 19.23
C ALA A 52 -11.40 13.63 19.92
#